data_AF-A0A3N0W1Q7-F1
#
_entry.id   AF-A0A3N0W1Q7-F1
#
_cell.length_a   1.000
_cell.length_b   1.000
_cell.length_c   1.000
_cell.angle_alpha   90.00
_cell.angle_beta   90.00
_cell.angle_gamma   90.00
#
_symmetry.space_group_name_H-M   'P 1'
#
loop_
_entity.id
_entity.type
_entity.pdbx_description
1 polymer ?
#
loop_
_entity_poly.entity_id
_entity_poly.type
_entity_poly.pdbx_seq_one_letter_code
_entity_poly.pdbx_strand_id
1 'polypeptide(L)'
;MENSRYPKFTFTWIGGLVLLGGLLAGTIFVSFLNVFWMFVFKENLQYKEWFLMLSNAAGFLTAIAFFDFFIVRPSTKKKLNFNFSPTNFYTYLLVFPLMLGMMFIAEFITAQIPTTGPFFGKFYEFFSDLMNQLTDDKAVMIMTAVIMAPIFEEIIFRGIIQKGLINKGVKPWKAILYASIIFGVVHANPWQFVGAVLLGCVLGLVYYKTKSLLLPMLLHGFNNLCSSLLIMYTKNESFADAFKVSEWIILGIGIVIFSLFYYLFMKKYKVHYAEI
;
A
#
# COMPACT_ATOMS: atom_id res chain seq x y z
N MET A 1 3.69 27.52 7.89
CA MET A 1 2.41 26.93 8.30
C MET A 1 1.36 27.87 7.74
N GLU A 2 0.84 27.63 6.53
CA GLU A 2 -0.06 28.58 5.90
C GLU A 2 -1.51 28.11 5.87
N ASN A 3 -2.35 29.07 6.26
CA ASN A 3 -3.79 29.02 6.45
C ASN A 3 -4.49 28.84 5.11
N SER A 4 -4.76 27.59 4.75
CA SER A 4 -5.91 27.32 3.88
C SER A 4 -7.16 27.84 4.59
N ARG A 5 -7.92 28.74 3.96
CA ARG A 5 -9.20 29.27 4.45
C ARG A 5 -10.25 28.20 4.78
N TYR A 6 -9.99 26.93 4.45
CA TYR A 6 -10.89 25.81 4.70
C TYR A 6 -10.35 24.88 5.79
N PRO A 7 -11.21 24.46 6.73
CA PRO A 7 -10.82 23.48 7.74
C PRO A 7 -10.34 22.19 7.07
N LYS A 8 -9.18 21.71 7.51
CA LYS A 8 -8.54 20.47 7.05
C LYS A 8 -8.65 19.42 8.16
N PHE A 9 -8.98 18.19 7.80
CA PHE A 9 -8.90 17.09 8.78
C PHE A 9 -7.43 16.82 9.13
N THR A 10 -7.19 16.37 10.37
CA THR A 10 -5.87 15.94 10.84
C THR A 10 -5.92 14.47 11.23
N PHE A 11 -4.75 13.83 11.32
CA PHE A 11 -4.65 12.43 11.75
C PHE A 11 -4.06 12.34 13.17
N THR A 12 -4.77 11.64 14.05
CA THR A 12 -4.40 11.37 15.45
C THR A 12 -4.64 9.88 15.75
N TRP A 13 -4.27 9.42 16.95
CA TRP A 13 -4.53 8.04 17.38
C TRP A 13 -6.02 7.69 17.35
N ILE A 14 -6.92 8.65 17.62
CA ILE A 14 -8.38 8.49 17.49
C ILE A 14 -8.75 8.15 16.05
N GLY A 15 -8.14 8.84 15.08
CA GLY A 15 -8.33 8.52 13.65
C GLY A 15 -7.91 7.09 13.31
N GLY A 16 -6.82 6.61 13.91
CA GLY A 16 -6.40 5.21 13.79
C GLY A 16 -7.41 4.22 14.37
N LEU A 17 -7.96 4.50 15.56
CA LEU A 17 -9.01 3.66 16.16
C LEU A 17 -10.31 3.67 15.34
N VAL A 18 -10.69 4.79 14.75
CA VAL A 18 -11.86 4.88 13.86
C VAL A 18 -11.67 4.04 12.59
N LEU A 19 -10.46 4.06 11.99
CA LEU A 19 -10.15 3.20 10.84
C LEU A 19 -10.22 1.72 11.22
N LEU A 20 -9.61 1.33 12.34
CA LEU A 20 -9.64 -0.05 12.83
C LEU A 20 -11.07 -0.50 13.17
N GLY A 21 -11.84 0.34 13.86
CA GLY A 21 -13.23 0.06 14.20
C GLY A 21 -14.11 -0.09 12.96
N GLY A 22 -13.90 0.72 11.92
CA GLY A 22 -14.59 0.56 10.64
C GLY A 22 -14.20 -0.74 9.93
N LEU A 23 -12.90 -1.06 9.86
CA LEU A 23 -12.40 -2.31 9.28
C LEU A 23 -13.04 -3.55 9.93
N LEU A 24 -13.08 -3.59 11.25
CA LEU A 24 -13.72 -4.66 12.01
C LEU A 24 -15.24 -4.68 11.79
N ALA A 25 -15.90 -3.52 11.77
CA ALA A 25 -17.35 -3.46 11.56
C ALA A 25 -17.75 -4.02 10.18
N GLY A 26 -17.02 -3.68 9.11
CA GLY A 26 -17.31 -4.20 7.77
C GLY A 26 -17.08 -5.70 7.63
N THR A 27 -15.98 -6.20 8.19
CA THR A 27 -15.68 -7.65 8.17
C THR A 27 -16.69 -8.45 8.99
N ILE A 28 -17.02 -8.00 10.21
CA ILE A 28 -18.07 -8.61 11.05
C ILE A 28 -19.43 -8.60 10.33
N PHE A 29 -19.77 -7.51 9.65
CA PHE A 29 -21.03 -7.43 8.91
C PHE A 29 -21.10 -8.47 7.78
N VAL A 30 -20.04 -8.64 6.99
CA VAL A 30 -19.97 -9.68 5.95
C VAL A 30 -20.02 -11.08 6.55
N SER A 31 -19.32 -11.32 7.67
CA SER A 31 -19.40 -12.59 8.38
C SER A 31 -20.82 -12.90 8.89
N PHE A 32 -21.53 -11.90 9.42
CA PHE A 32 -22.93 -12.07 9.85
C PHE A 32 -23.84 -12.42 8.67
N LEU A 33 -23.66 -11.75 7.52
CA LEU A 33 -24.39 -12.09 6.29
C LEU A 33 -24.10 -13.51 5.82
N ASN A 34 -22.85 -13.98 5.92
CA ASN A 34 -22.51 -15.37 5.60
C ASN A 34 -23.24 -16.35 6.53
N VAL A 35 -23.25 -16.10 7.84
CA VAL A 35 -23.96 -16.94 8.81
C VAL A 35 -25.46 -16.99 8.49
N PHE A 36 -26.08 -15.85 8.20
CA PHE A 36 -27.49 -15.81 7.77
C PHE A 36 -27.71 -16.62 6.48
N TRP A 37 -26.83 -16.47 5.49
CA TRP A 37 -26.89 -17.23 4.23
C TRP A 37 -26.80 -18.74 4.46
N MET A 38 -25.91 -19.19 5.35
CA MET A 38 -25.80 -20.59 5.75
C MET A 38 -27.09 -21.13 6.35
N PHE A 39 -27.78 -20.35 7.19
CA PHE A 39 -29.03 -20.79 7.80
C PHE A 39 -30.16 -20.93 6.78
N VAL A 40 -30.30 -19.95 5.89
CA VAL A 40 -31.41 -19.86 4.92
C VAL A 40 -31.20 -20.76 3.71
N PHE A 41 -30.02 -20.71 3.09
CA PHE A 41 -29.73 -21.36 1.82
C PHE A 41 -28.90 -22.65 1.96
N LYS A 42 -28.47 -23.00 3.19
CA LYS A 42 -27.62 -24.18 3.47
C LYS A 42 -26.29 -24.20 2.70
N GLU A 43 -25.84 -23.03 2.26
CA GLU A 43 -24.58 -22.83 1.56
C GLU A 43 -23.67 -21.94 2.40
N ASN A 44 -22.38 -22.24 2.43
CA ASN A 44 -21.39 -21.43 3.12
C ASN A 44 -20.55 -20.64 2.10
N LEU A 45 -20.76 -19.33 2.06
CA LEU A 45 -20.09 -18.44 1.11
C LEU A 45 -18.60 -18.31 1.41
N GLN A 46 -18.16 -18.59 2.65
CA GLN A 46 -16.76 -18.46 3.04
C GLN A 46 -15.80 -19.36 2.24
N TYR A 47 -16.32 -20.44 1.66
CA TYR A 47 -15.54 -21.36 0.82
C TYR A 47 -15.53 -20.95 -0.66
N LYS A 48 -16.13 -19.82 -1.02
CA LYS A 48 -16.04 -19.26 -2.37
C LYS A 48 -14.82 -18.37 -2.46
N GLU A 49 -14.01 -18.54 -3.50
CA GLU A 49 -12.81 -17.74 -3.76
C GLU A 49 -13.06 -16.22 -3.70
N TRP A 50 -14.21 -15.76 -4.22
CA TRP A 50 -14.57 -14.33 -4.23
C TRP A 50 -14.96 -13.76 -2.85
N PHE A 51 -15.26 -14.61 -1.87
CA PHE A 51 -15.77 -14.16 -0.57
C PHE A 51 -14.72 -13.39 0.22
N LEU A 52 -13.47 -13.85 0.19
CA LEU A 52 -12.35 -13.16 0.85
C LEU A 52 -12.18 -11.75 0.27
N MET A 53 -12.22 -11.65 -1.06
CA MET A 53 -12.13 -10.36 -1.77
C MET A 53 -13.26 -9.41 -1.36
N LEU A 54 -14.50 -9.90 -1.28
CA LEU A 54 -15.66 -9.11 -0.84
C LEU A 54 -15.54 -8.68 0.63
N SER A 55 -15.12 -9.58 1.51
CA SER A 55 -14.92 -9.30 2.94
C SER A 55 -13.87 -8.19 3.14
N ASN A 56 -12.74 -8.29 2.44
CA ASN A 56 -11.69 -7.27 2.47
C ASN A 56 -12.19 -5.92 1.92
N ALA A 57 -12.89 -5.92 0.79
CA ALA A 57 -13.47 -4.71 0.23
C ALA A 57 -14.43 -4.02 1.21
N ALA A 58 -15.33 -4.79 1.82
CA ALA A 58 -16.27 -4.28 2.81
C ALA A 58 -15.55 -3.68 4.02
N GLY A 59 -14.52 -4.37 4.54
CA GLY A 59 -13.68 -3.87 5.62
C GLY A 59 -13.01 -2.52 5.27
N PHE A 60 -12.36 -2.42 4.12
CA PHE A 60 -11.70 -1.17 3.72
C PHE A 60 -12.68 -0.03 3.44
N LEU A 61 -13.79 -0.31 2.76
CA LEU A 61 -14.82 0.69 2.47
C LEU A 61 -15.45 1.24 3.75
N THR A 62 -15.73 0.37 4.72
CA THR A 62 -16.29 0.77 6.02
C THR A 62 -15.26 1.53 6.86
N ALA A 63 -13.98 1.14 6.85
CA ALA A 63 -12.90 1.92 7.46
C ALA A 63 -12.84 3.36 6.91
N ILE A 64 -12.86 3.52 5.58
CA ILE A 64 -12.84 4.83 4.91
C ILE A 64 -14.11 5.62 5.25
N ALA A 65 -15.28 4.96 5.21
CA ALA A 65 -16.57 5.60 5.52
C ALA A 65 -16.65 6.06 6.98
N PHE A 66 -16.15 5.26 7.93
CA PHE A 66 -16.08 5.61 9.35
C PHE A 66 -15.17 6.82 9.54
N PHE A 67 -14.00 6.83 8.92
CA PHE A 67 -13.11 7.98 9.00
C PHE A 67 -13.75 9.25 8.41
N ASP A 68 -14.42 9.15 7.27
CA ASP A 68 -15.18 10.27 6.69
C ASP A 68 -16.27 10.78 7.65
N PHE A 69 -17.11 9.88 8.16
CA PHE A 69 -18.28 10.22 8.97
C PHE A 69 -17.92 10.74 10.35
N PHE A 70 -16.97 10.11 11.05
CA PHE A 70 -16.64 10.45 12.44
C PHE A 70 -15.50 11.46 12.58
N ILE A 71 -14.61 11.61 11.59
CA ILE A 71 -13.47 12.53 11.67
C ILE A 71 -13.60 13.68 10.66
N VAL A 72 -13.77 13.38 9.37
CA VAL A 72 -13.66 14.40 8.31
C VAL A 72 -14.86 15.34 8.28
N ARG A 73 -16.09 14.81 8.23
CA ARG A 73 -17.29 15.64 8.16
C ARG A 73 -17.49 16.50 9.40
N PRO A 74 -17.28 16.01 10.64
CA PRO A 74 -17.41 16.84 11.83
C PRO A 74 -16.36 17.96 11.88
N SER A 75 -15.12 17.68 11.48
CA SER A 75 -14.02 18.65 11.52
C SER A 75 -14.00 19.65 10.36
N THR A 76 -14.44 19.25 9.16
CA THR A 76 -14.31 20.07 7.94
C THR A 76 -15.62 20.55 7.35
N LYS A 77 -16.76 19.99 7.80
CA LYS A 77 -18.10 20.16 7.18
C LYS A 77 -18.18 19.74 5.71
N LYS A 78 -17.16 19.03 5.20
CA LYS A 78 -17.07 18.51 3.84
C LYS A 78 -16.89 16.99 3.87
N LYS A 79 -17.24 16.33 2.77
CA LYS A 79 -16.93 14.92 2.57
C LYS A 79 -15.43 14.74 2.27
N LEU A 80 -14.89 13.60 2.69
CA LEU A 80 -13.57 13.14 2.31
C LEU A 80 -13.49 13.08 0.78
N ASN A 81 -12.49 13.76 0.24
CA ASN A 81 -12.27 13.86 -1.19
C ASN A 81 -10.78 13.73 -1.50
N PHE A 82 -10.50 13.07 -2.62
CA PHE A 82 -9.17 12.78 -3.10
C PHE A 82 -8.99 13.23 -4.53
N ASN A 83 -7.76 13.60 -4.86
CA ASN A 83 -7.39 13.95 -6.22
C ASN A 83 -6.87 12.69 -6.93
N PHE A 84 -7.53 12.32 -8.03
CA PHE A 84 -7.15 11.21 -8.92
C PHE A 84 -6.75 11.70 -10.30
N SER A 85 -6.54 13.00 -10.48
CA SER A 85 -6.17 13.56 -11.78
C SER A 85 -4.85 12.96 -12.28
N PRO A 86 -4.77 12.64 -13.58
CA PRO A 86 -3.52 12.21 -14.18
C PRO A 86 -2.49 13.35 -14.13
N THR A 87 -1.22 12.97 -14.22
CA THR A 87 -0.12 13.93 -14.37
C THR A 87 0.40 13.92 -15.80
N ASN A 88 1.37 14.76 -16.11
CA ASN A 88 2.02 14.72 -17.41
C ASN A 88 2.71 13.36 -17.62
N PHE A 89 2.62 12.80 -18.83
CA PHE A 89 3.27 11.56 -19.25
C PHE A 89 4.75 11.45 -18.85
N TYR A 90 5.52 12.53 -18.93
CA TYR A 90 6.93 12.54 -18.49
C TYR A 90 7.09 12.21 -17.00
N THR A 91 6.09 12.45 -16.16
CA THR A 91 6.14 12.05 -14.75
C THR A 91 6.10 10.53 -14.63
N TYR A 92 5.27 9.85 -15.43
CA TYR A 92 5.19 8.39 -15.47
C TYR A 92 6.53 7.78 -15.86
N LEU A 93 7.17 8.32 -16.91
CA LEU A 93 8.51 7.90 -17.35
C LEU A 93 9.60 8.08 -16.28
N LEU A 94 9.38 8.95 -15.29
CA LEU A 94 10.32 9.15 -14.20
C LEU A 94 10.03 8.23 -13.01
N VAL A 95 8.75 8.08 -12.63
CA VAL A 95 8.41 7.40 -11.37
C VAL A 95 8.36 5.88 -11.47
N PHE A 96 8.10 5.30 -12.66
CA PHE A 96 8.10 3.85 -12.82
C PHE A 96 9.51 3.26 -12.72
N PRO A 97 10.52 3.78 -13.43
CA PRO A 97 11.91 3.35 -13.23
C PRO A 97 12.40 3.65 -11.81
N LEU A 98 12.02 4.81 -11.24
CA LEU A 98 12.31 5.10 -9.82
C LEU A 98 11.78 4.00 -8.89
N MET A 99 10.53 3.57 -9.09
CA MET A 99 9.93 2.48 -8.32
C MET A 99 10.67 1.16 -8.54
N LEU A 100 10.96 0.80 -9.79
CA LEU A 100 11.71 -0.41 -10.13
C LEU A 100 13.09 -0.43 -9.46
N GLY A 101 13.81 0.70 -9.46
CA GLY A 101 15.08 0.81 -8.77
C GLY A 101 14.96 0.57 -7.26
N MET A 102 13.88 1.09 -6.63
CA MET A 102 13.61 0.82 -5.22
C MET A 102 13.19 -0.64 -4.97
N MET A 103 12.46 -1.28 -5.89
CA MET A 103 12.11 -2.70 -5.79
C MET A 103 13.36 -3.58 -5.75
N PHE A 104 14.35 -3.33 -6.59
CA PHE A 104 15.63 -4.07 -6.58
C PHE A 104 16.42 -3.86 -5.29
N ILE A 105 16.44 -2.63 -4.75
CA ILE A 105 17.07 -2.35 -3.45
C ILE A 105 16.31 -3.08 -2.33
N ALA A 106 14.98 -3.05 -2.37
CA ALA A 106 14.13 -3.68 -1.37
C ALA A 106 14.30 -5.20 -1.35
N GLU A 107 14.32 -5.84 -2.53
CA GLU A 107 14.59 -7.28 -2.65
C GLU A 107 15.91 -7.65 -1.96
N PHE A 108 17.00 -6.95 -2.28
CA PHE A 108 18.31 -7.24 -1.69
C PHE A 108 18.28 -7.17 -0.16
N ILE A 109 17.66 -6.12 0.40
CA ILE A 109 17.60 -5.95 1.86
C ILE A 109 16.71 -7.03 2.49
N THR A 110 15.57 -7.35 1.87
CA THR A 110 14.68 -8.42 2.34
C THR A 110 15.35 -9.79 2.28
N ALA A 111 16.15 -10.07 1.27
CA ALA A 111 16.91 -11.33 1.12
C ALA A 111 17.91 -11.56 2.27
N GLN A 112 18.32 -10.51 2.98
CA GLN A 112 19.19 -10.64 4.15
C GLN A 112 18.44 -11.12 5.41
N ILE A 113 17.11 -11.15 5.39
CA ILE A 113 16.30 -11.67 6.50
C ILE A 113 16.25 -13.20 6.37
N PRO A 114 16.80 -13.96 7.34
CA PRO A 114 16.87 -15.41 7.24
C PRO A 114 15.48 -16.02 7.08
N THR A 115 15.29 -16.93 6.13
CA THR A 115 14.06 -17.73 5.95
C THR A 115 14.14 -19.09 6.64
N THR A 116 15.26 -19.39 7.32
CA THR A 116 15.52 -20.67 7.99
C THR A 116 15.91 -20.45 9.45
N GLY A 117 15.98 -21.54 10.21
CA GLY A 117 16.40 -21.52 11.62
C GLY A 117 15.23 -21.59 12.61
N PRO A 118 15.52 -21.72 13.93
CA PRO A 118 14.52 -22.08 14.94
C PRO A 118 13.46 -21.01 15.19
N PHE A 119 13.79 -19.74 14.93
CA PHE A 119 12.87 -18.61 15.09
C PHE A 119 12.27 -18.18 13.75
N PHE A 120 13.10 -17.66 12.83
CA PHE A 120 12.62 -17.16 11.55
C PHE A 120 12.12 -18.25 10.61
N GLY A 121 12.71 -19.45 10.60
CA GLY A 121 12.24 -20.55 9.75
C GLY A 121 10.80 -20.96 10.06
N LYS A 122 10.46 -21.15 11.34
CA LYS A 122 9.08 -21.46 11.74
C LYS A 122 8.10 -20.34 11.39
N PHE A 123 8.53 -19.10 11.50
CA PHE A 123 7.68 -17.95 11.17
C PHE A 123 7.47 -17.84 9.65
N TYR A 124 8.51 -18.11 8.87
CA TYR A 124 8.46 -18.15 7.41
C TYR A 124 7.51 -19.23 6.90
N GLU A 125 7.65 -20.46 7.42
CA GLU A 125 6.76 -21.59 7.10
C GLU A 125 5.31 -21.25 7.43
N PHE A 126 5.04 -20.70 8.62
CA PHE A 126 3.69 -20.26 9.01
C PHE A 126 3.07 -19.26 8.03
N PHE A 127 3.82 -18.24 7.60
CA PHE A 127 3.30 -17.27 6.62
C PHE A 127 3.15 -17.86 5.23
N SER A 128 4.07 -18.72 4.81
CA SER A 128 3.97 -19.40 3.51
C SER A 128 2.71 -20.25 3.45
N ASP A 129 2.43 -21.04 4.51
CA ASP A 129 1.23 -21.85 4.62
C ASP A 129 -0.05 -21.00 4.67
N LEU A 130 -0.03 -19.90 5.42
CA LEU A 130 -1.15 -18.96 5.46
C LEU A 130 -1.45 -18.41 4.06
N MET A 131 -0.42 -17.94 3.34
CA MET A 131 -0.57 -17.37 2.00
C MET A 131 -1.07 -18.41 0.98
N ASN A 132 -0.56 -19.64 1.04
CA ASN A 132 -1.01 -20.75 0.20
C ASN A 132 -2.48 -21.13 0.45
N GLN A 133 -3.04 -20.82 1.63
CA GLN A 133 -4.43 -21.11 1.97
C GLN A 133 -5.40 -19.98 1.62
N LEU A 134 -4.94 -18.78 1.22
CA LEU A 134 -5.81 -17.63 0.99
C LEU A 134 -6.64 -17.72 -0.29
N THR A 135 -6.02 -18.12 -1.41
CA THR A 135 -6.72 -18.36 -2.68
C THR A 135 -5.80 -19.13 -3.64
N ASP A 136 -6.34 -20.13 -4.32
CA ASP A 136 -5.67 -20.81 -5.44
C ASP A 136 -6.04 -20.17 -6.80
N ASP A 137 -7.04 -19.28 -6.82
CA ASP A 137 -7.50 -18.60 -8.02
C ASP A 137 -6.59 -17.39 -8.33
N LYS A 138 -5.77 -17.57 -9.37
CA LYS A 138 -4.85 -16.55 -9.89
C LYS A 138 -5.56 -15.26 -10.28
N ALA A 139 -6.78 -15.32 -10.80
CA ALA A 139 -7.53 -14.13 -11.21
C ALA A 139 -8.01 -13.34 -9.97
N VAL A 140 -8.49 -14.04 -8.94
CA VAL A 140 -8.86 -13.42 -7.65
C VAL A 140 -7.65 -12.81 -6.96
N MET A 141 -6.52 -13.52 -6.95
CA MET A 141 -5.25 -13.03 -6.42
C MET A 141 -4.81 -11.75 -7.13
N ILE A 142 -4.76 -11.74 -8.47
CA ILE A 142 -4.37 -10.56 -9.25
C ILE A 142 -5.35 -9.40 -9.00
N MET A 143 -6.66 -9.64 -9.06
CA MET A 143 -7.66 -8.59 -8.83
C MET A 143 -7.51 -7.97 -7.44
N THR A 144 -7.32 -8.79 -6.42
CA THR A 144 -7.20 -8.34 -5.03
C THR A 144 -5.87 -7.61 -4.80
N ALA A 145 -4.74 -8.23 -5.16
CA ALA A 145 -3.42 -7.69 -4.86
C ALA A 145 -2.99 -6.55 -5.79
N VAL A 146 -3.34 -6.59 -7.08
CA VAL A 146 -2.85 -5.62 -8.08
C VAL A 146 -3.77 -4.41 -8.23
N ILE A 147 -5.06 -4.57 -7.93
CA ILE A 147 -6.05 -3.50 -8.15
C ILE A 147 -6.64 -3.03 -6.81
N MET A 148 -7.30 -3.93 -6.08
CA MET A 148 -8.08 -3.53 -4.89
C MET A 148 -7.20 -3.06 -3.73
N ALA A 149 -6.15 -3.81 -3.39
CA ALA A 149 -5.23 -3.44 -2.33
C ALA A 149 -4.59 -2.06 -2.60
N PRO A 150 -3.97 -1.79 -3.77
CA PRO A 150 -3.47 -0.46 -4.09
C PRO A 150 -4.50 0.66 -3.97
N ILE A 151 -5.75 0.44 -4.40
CA ILE A 151 -6.79 1.48 -4.28
C ILE A 151 -7.07 1.79 -2.81
N PHE A 152 -7.36 0.78 -1.99
CA PHE A 152 -7.76 1.00 -0.60
C PHE A 152 -6.60 1.45 0.27
N GLU A 153 -5.43 0.83 0.11
CA GLU A 153 -4.25 1.13 0.90
C GLU A 153 -3.72 2.52 0.58
N GLU A 154 -3.64 2.93 -0.70
CA GLU A 154 -3.18 4.29 -1.02
C GLU A 154 -4.16 5.36 -0.50
N ILE A 155 -5.47 5.10 -0.52
CA ILE A 155 -6.47 5.99 0.11
C ILE A 155 -6.19 6.14 1.60
N ILE A 156 -5.94 5.04 2.32
CA ILE A 156 -5.72 5.07 3.76
C ILE A 156 -4.36 5.68 4.09
N PHE A 157 -3.27 5.13 3.57
CA PHE A 157 -1.93 5.51 3.98
C PHE A 157 -1.53 6.89 3.44
N ARG A 158 -1.85 7.21 2.17
CA ARG A 158 -1.42 8.47 1.54
C ARG A 158 -2.51 9.52 1.67
N GLY A 159 -3.74 9.14 1.33
CA GLY A 159 -4.90 10.01 1.35
C GLY A 159 -5.35 10.44 2.75
N ILE A 160 -5.30 9.54 3.74
CA ILE A 160 -5.78 9.79 5.11
C ILE A 160 -4.63 10.03 6.07
N ILE A 161 -3.74 9.05 6.27
CA ILE A 161 -2.72 9.08 7.33
C ILE A 161 -1.65 10.13 7.00
N GLN A 162 -0.95 10.00 5.87
CA GLN A 162 0.11 10.93 5.47
C GLN A 162 -0.42 12.37 5.33
N LYS A 163 -1.52 12.56 4.58
CA LYS A 163 -2.15 13.88 4.40
C LYS A 163 -2.60 14.49 5.73
N GLY A 164 -3.23 13.69 6.59
CA GLY A 164 -3.69 14.15 7.90
C GLY A 164 -2.56 14.50 8.86
N LEU A 165 -1.42 13.79 8.82
CA LEU A 165 -0.21 14.15 9.56
C LEU A 165 0.39 15.47 9.05
N ILE A 166 0.46 15.66 7.73
CA ILE A 166 0.91 16.93 7.13
C ILE A 166 -0.01 18.09 7.53
N ASN A 167 -1.33 17.89 7.50
CA ASN A 167 -2.31 18.90 7.93
C ASN A 167 -2.18 19.25 9.43
N LYS A 168 -1.71 18.29 10.25
CA LYS A 168 -1.39 18.50 11.67
C LYS A 168 -0.09 19.28 11.90
N GLY A 169 0.66 19.60 10.83
CA GLY A 169 1.93 20.33 10.90
C GLY A 169 3.18 19.43 11.00
N VAL A 170 3.06 18.11 10.82
CA VAL A 170 4.22 17.22 10.73
C VAL A 170 5.00 17.52 9.44
N LYS A 171 6.33 17.63 9.55
CA LYS A 171 7.20 17.87 8.38
C LYS A 171 6.95 16.79 7.31
N PRO A 172 6.85 17.14 6.01
CA PRO A 172 6.47 16.19 4.96
C PRO A 172 7.26 14.89 4.93
N TRP A 173 8.58 14.95 5.07
CA TRP A 173 9.43 13.75 5.09
C TRP A 173 9.15 12.84 6.29
N LYS A 174 8.81 13.41 7.46
CA LYS A 174 8.41 12.63 8.64
C LYS A 174 7.04 12.00 8.45
N ALA A 175 6.10 12.73 7.86
CA ALA A 175 4.76 12.19 7.58
C ALA A 175 4.82 11.03 6.57
N ILE A 176 5.69 11.13 5.55
CA ILE A 176 5.98 10.03 4.63
C ILE A 176 6.54 8.84 5.41
N LEU A 177 7.62 9.04 6.17
CA LEU A 177 8.26 7.96 6.92
C LEU A 177 7.30 7.27 7.90
N TYR A 178 6.53 8.03 8.68
CA TYR A 178 5.57 7.47 9.63
C TYR A 178 4.45 6.69 8.92
N ALA A 179 3.90 7.22 7.83
CA ALA A 179 2.89 6.50 7.06
C ALA A 179 3.46 5.21 6.45
N SER A 180 4.70 5.23 5.94
CA SER A 180 5.40 4.05 5.42
C SER A 180 5.68 3.00 6.50
N ILE A 181 6.08 3.42 7.70
CA ILE A 181 6.29 2.50 8.83
C ILE A 181 4.98 1.84 9.22
N ILE A 182 3.89 2.62 9.39
CA ILE A 182 2.57 2.06 9.70
C ILE A 182 2.14 1.10 8.58
N PHE A 183 2.37 1.47 7.32
CA PHE A 183 2.10 0.61 6.16
C PHE A 183 2.86 -0.72 6.23
N GLY A 184 4.15 -0.71 6.57
CA GLY A 184 4.90 -1.96 6.80
C GLY A 184 4.36 -2.77 7.97
N VAL A 185 4.05 -2.14 9.11
CA VAL A 185 3.60 -2.83 10.33
C VAL A 185 2.29 -3.59 10.10
N VAL A 186 1.33 -3.02 9.36
CA VAL A 186 0.01 -3.65 9.17
C VAL A 186 0.06 -4.97 8.40
N HIS A 187 1.14 -5.23 7.66
CA HIS A 187 1.33 -6.51 6.97
C HIS A 187 1.68 -7.65 7.93
N ALA A 188 2.14 -7.34 9.15
CA ALA A 188 2.54 -8.31 10.17
C ALA A 188 3.56 -9.37 9.71
N ASN A 189 4.22 -9.17 8.58
CA ASN A 189 5.17 -10.09 7.96
C ASN A 189 6.55 -9.40 7.88
N PRO A 190 7.61 -9.93 8.53
CA PRO A 190 8.95 -9.31 8.54
C PRO A 190 9.59 -9.16 7.15
N TRP A 191 9.40 -10.14 6.27
CA TRP A 191 9.95 -10.12 4.91
C TRP A 191 9.24 -9.06 4.05
N GLN A 192 7.96 -8.84 4.30
CA GLN A 192 7.19 -7.77 3.64
C GLN A 192 7.40 -6.40 4.27
N PHE A 193 7.67 -6.34 5.58
CA PHE A 193 7.80 -5.10 6.34
C PHE A 193 8.83 -4.15 5.72
N VAL A 194 10.05 -4.65 5.49
CA VAL A 194 11.15 -3.81 4.99
C VAL A 194 10.84 -3.28 3.59
N GLY A 195 10.42 -4.16 2.68
CA GLY A 195 10.01 -3.76 1.33
C GLY A 195 8.86 -2.75 1.36
N ALA A 196 7.82 -2.99 2.16
CA ALA A 196 6.68 -2.10 2.29
C ALA A 196 7.07 -0.72 2.83
N VAL A 197 8.01 -0.61 3.77
CA VAL A 197 8.52 0.68 4.26
C VAL A 197 9.26 1.44 3.16
N LEU A 198 10.16 0.76 2.45
CA LEU A 198 11.00 1.37 1.41
C LEU A 198 10.17 1.84 0.21
N LEU A 199 9.38 0.94 -0.37
CA LEU A 199 8.44 1.27 -1.43
C LEU A 199 7.41 2.29 -0.96
N GLY A 200 6.98 2.18 0.29
CA GLY A 200 6.05 3.10 0.88
C GLY A 200 6.56 4.54 0.93
N CYS A 201 7.87 4.72 1.15
CA CYS A 201 8.51 6.03 1.09
C CYS A 201 8.51 6.61 -0.32
N VAL A 202 8.71 5.78 -1.35
CA VAL A 202 8.61 6.21 -2.76
C VAL A 202 7.19 6.65 -3.09
N LEU A 203 6.20 5.83 -2.75
CA LEU A 203 4.78 6.14 -2.94
C LEU A 203 4.38 7.44 -2.23
N GLY A 204 4.81 7.61 -0.98
CA GLY A 204 4.55 8.82 -0.19
C GLY A 204 5.24 10.06 -0.76
N LEU A 205 6.46 9.94 -1.27
CA LEU A 205 7.17 11.01 -1.96
C LEU A 205 6.45 11.42 -3.26
N VAL A 206 6.07 10.44 -4.08
CA VAL A 206 5.33 10.67 -5.32
C VAL A 206 4.03 11.38 -5.01
N TYR A 207 3.23 10.88 -4.06
CA TYR A 207 1.99 11.54 -3.61
C TYR A 207 2.25 12.98 -3.14
N TYR A 208 3.29 13.20 -2.35
CA TYR A 208 3.59 14.52 -1.82
C TYR A 208 3.93 15.53 -2.92
N LYS A 209 4.61 15.11 -3.99
CA LYS A 209 5.01 15.96 -5.11
C LYS A 209 3.93 16.14 -6.17
N THR A 210 3.15 15.10 -6.46
CA THR A 210 2.12 15.13 -7.53
C THR A 210 0.75 15.58 -7.03
N LYS A 211 0.49 15.48 -5.71
CA LYS A 211 -0.81 15.74 -5.08
C LYS A 211 -1.95 14.90 -5.67
N SER A 212 -1.64 13.75 -6.29
CA SER A 212 -2.62 12.83 -6.87
C SER A 212 -2.38 11.41 -6.33
N LEU A 213 -3.46 10.71 -5.99
CA LEU A 213 -3.42 9.31 -5.56
C LEU A 213 -3.29 8.33 -6.73
N LEU A 214 -3.62 8.75 -7.95
CA LEU A 214 -3.57 7.86 -9.12
C LEU A 214 -2.16 7.31 -9.33
N LEU A 215 -1.12 8.16 -9.23
CA LEU A 215 0.25 7.73 -9.49
C LEU A 215 0.78 6.74 -8.43
N PRO A 216 0.62 6.99 -7.12
CA PRO A 216 0.90 5.98 -6.10
C PRO A 216 0.12 4.67 -6.32
N MET A 217 -1.17 4.73 -6.66
CA MET A 217 -1.97 3.51 -6.92
C MET A 217 -1.41 2.69 -8.08
N LEU A 218 -1.04 3.34 -9.18
CA LEU A 218 -0.46 2.66 -10.33
C LEU A 218 0.93 2.08 -10.04
N LEU A 219 1.76 2.78 -9.27
CA LEU A 219 3.09 2.29 -8.88
C LEU A 219 3.01 1.13 -7.89
N HIS A 220 2.05 1.18 -6.97
CA HIS A 220 1.79 0.10 -6.03
C HIS A 220 1.23 -1.12 -6.77
N GLY A 221 0.25 -0.93 -7.65
CA GLY A 221 -0.25 -1.99 -8.53
C GLY A 221 0.86 -2.58 -9.41
N PHE A 222 1.75 -1.74 -9.96
CA PHE A 222 2.92 -2.20 -10.72
C PHE A 222 3.84 -3.09 -9.89
N ASN A 223 4.16 -2.70 -8.65
CA ASN A 223 4.93 -3.53 -7.73
C ASN A 223 4.26 -4.89 -7.53
N ASN A 224 2.98 -4.88 -7.15
CA ASN A 224 2.25 -6.10 -6.82
C ASN A 224 2.07 -7.00 -8.06
N LEU A 225 1.92 -6.41 -9.25
CA LEU A 225 1.88 -7.15 -10.51
C LEU A 225 3.21 -7.83 -10.79
N CYS A 226 4.33 -7.12 -10.67
CA CYS A 226 5.66 -7.71 -10.84
C CYS A 226 5.89 -8.85 -9.85
N SER A 227 5.62 -8.63 -8.56
CA SER A 227 5.71 -9.67 -7.52
C SER A 227 4.85 -10.89 -7.83
N SER A 228 3.59 -10.67 -8.23
CA SER A 228 2.66 -11.76 -8.59
C SER A 228 3.16 -12.55 -9.80
N LEU A 229 3.68 -11.87 -10.82
CA LEU A 229 4.23 -12.53 -12.01
C LEU A 229 5.50 -13.33 -11.67
N LEU A 230 6.39 -12.79 -10.83
CA LEU A 230 7.58 -13.52 -10.37
C LEU A 230 7.16 -14.83 -9.68
N ILE A 231 6.29 -14.74 -8.67
CA ILE A 231 5.80 -15.93 -7.96
C ILE A 231 5.16 -16.94 -8.93
N MET A 232 4.36 -16.49 -9.91
CA MET A 232 3.69 -17.37 -10.86
C MET A 232 4.64 -18.10 -11.83
N TYR A 233 5.75 -17.47 -12.23
CA TYR A 233 6.66 -18.03 -13.25
C TYR A 233 7.93 -18.66 -12.67
N THR A 234 8.42 -18.19 -11.54
CA THR A 234 9.68 -18.66 -10.93
C THR A 234 9.48 -19.36 -9.59
N LYS A 235 8.25 -19.34 -9.03
CA LYS A 235 7.89 -19.86 -7.69
C LYS A 235 8.56 -19.13 -6.52
N ASN A 236 9.37 -18.11 -6.80
CA ASN A 236 10.04 -17.26 -5.82
C ASN A 236 9.76 -15.79 -6.17
N GLU A 237 9.63 -14.93 -5.17
CA GLU A 237 9.53 -13.49 -5.39
C GLU A 237 10.93 -12.84 -5.50
N SER A 238 11.69 -13.19 -6.54
CA SER A 238 13.05 -12.66 -6.76
C SER A 238 13.33 -12.33 -8.24
N PHE A 239 13.78 -11.10 -8.49
CA PHE A 239 14.30 -10.71 -9.81
C PHE A 239 15.67 -11.34 -10.08
N ALA A 240 16.50 -11.51 -9.06
CA ALA A 240 17.81 -12.16 -9.19
C ALA A 240 17.66 -13.60 -9.72
N ASP A 241 16.73 -14.38 -9.14
CA ASP A 241 16.40 -15.73 -9.60
C ASP A 241 15.81 -15.71 -11.02
N ALA A 242 14.87 -14.81 -11.30
CA ALA A 242 14.20 -14.70 -12.60
C ALA A 242 15.19 -14.41 -13.74
N PHE A 243 16.15 -13.52 -13.50
CA PHE A 243 17.18 -13.16 -14.47
C PHE A 243 18.42 -14.04 -14.40
N LYS A 244 18.50 -14.97 -13.45
CA LYS A 244 19.66 -15.85 -13.19
C LYS A 244 20.96 -15.07 -13.00
N VAL A 245 20.89 -13.99 -12.23
CA VAL A 245 22.04 -13.13 -11.88
C VAL A 245 22.18 -13.01 -10.37
N SER A 246 23.35 -12.57 -9.90
CA SER A 246 23.58 -12.33 -8.47
C SER A 246 22.71 -11.19 -7.94
N GLU A 247 22.20 -11.32 -6.71
CA GLU A 247 21.47 -10.26 -5.99
C GLU A 247 22.28 -8.96 -5.89
N TRP A 248 23.61 -9.05 -5.82
CA TRP A 248 24.51 -7.89 -5.81
C TRP A 248 24.48 -7.11 -7.13
N ILE A 249 24.30 -7.79 -8.26
CA ILE A 249 24.14 -7.15 -9.57
C ILE A 249 22.80 -6.42 -9.63
N ILE A 250 21.72 -7.06 -9.17
CA ILE A 250 20.39 -6.46 -9.07
C ILE A 250 20.42 -5.22 -8.17
N LEU A 251 21.08 -5.29 -7.01
CA LEU A 251 21.29 -4.15 -6.12
C LEU A 251 22.02 -3.00 -6.82
N GLY A 252 23.13 -3.30 -7.52
CA GLY A 252 23.91 -2.29 -8.25
C GLY A 252 23.07 -1.57 -9.31
N ILE A 253 22.31 -2.32 -10.10
CA ILE A 253 21.37 -1.78 -11.09
C ILE A 253 20.29 -0.94 -10.39
N GLY A 254 19.73 -1.45 -9.29
CA GLY A 254 18.72 -0.78 -8.48
C GLY A 254 19.17 0.58 -7.98
N ILE A 255 20.37 0.66 -7.40
CA ILE A 255 20.97 1.91 -6.89
C ILE A 255 21.16 2.92 -8.02
N VAL A 256 21.68 2.49 -9.18
CA VAL A 256 21.90 3.39 -10.33
C VAL A 256 20.57 3.94 -10.85
N ILE A 257 19.59 3.06 -11.10
CA ILE A 257 18.26 3.45 -11.58
C ILE A 257 17.59 4.37 -10.56
N PHE A 258 17.52 3.96 -9.29
CA PHE A 258 16.87 4.74 -8.25
C PHE A 258 17.51 6.14 -8.13
N SER A 259 18.83 6.22 -8.04
CA SER A 259 19.55 7.50 -7.87
C SER A 259 19.35 8.43 -9.06
N LEU A 260 19.47 7.92 -10.28
CA LEU A 260 19.28 8.70 -11.50
C LEU A 260 17.85 9.25 -11.59
N PHE A 261 16.85 8.38 -11.48
CA PHE A 261 15.45 8.78 -11.63
C PHE A 261 14.95 9.59 -10.45
N TYR A 262 15.48 9.36 -9.24
CA TYR A 262 15.21 10.21 -8.08
C TYR A 262 15.72 11.62 -8.33
N TYR A 263 16.97 11.76 -8.79
CA TYR A 263 17.54 13.07 -9.12
C TYR A 263 16.73 13.79 -10.20
N LEU A 264 16.37 13.10 -11.30
CA LEU A 264 15.58 13.67 -12.39
C LEU A 264 14.17 14.07 -11.94
N PHE A 265 13.50 13.20 -11.18
CA PHE A 265 12.18 13.49 -10.59
C PHE A 265 12.25 14.69 -9.65
N MET A 266 13.23 14.72 -8.75
CA MET A 266 13.41 15.84 -7.84
C MET A 266 13.77 17.13 -8.57
N LYS A 267 14.57 17.08 -9.64
CA LYS A 267 14.87 18.25 -10.49
C LYS A 267 13.64 18.78 -11.23
N LYS A 268 12.78 17.90 -11.77
CA LYS A 268 11.52 18.31 -12.39
C LYS A 268 10.61 19.03 -11.39
N TYR A 269 10.51 18.50 -10.17
CA TYR A 269 9.73 19.07 -9.08
C TYR A 269 10.55 20.00 -8.15
N LYS A 270 11.69 20.54 -8.63
CA LYS A 270 12.43 21.67 -8.01
C LYS A 270 11.80 23.02 -8.38
N VAL A 271 10.98 23.08 -9.43
CA VAL A 271 10.36 24.31 -9.91
C VAL A 271 9.27 24.77 -8.92
N HIS A 272 9.44 25.99 -8.41
CA HIS A 272 8.59 26.65 -7.42
C HIS A 272 7.10 26.69 -7.83
N TYR A 273 6.25 26.28 -6.90
CA TYR A 273 4.93 26.88 -6.66
C TYR A 273 4.83 26.90 -5.12
N ALA A 274 5.01 28.04 -4.45
CA ALA A 274 4.01 29.12 -4.34
C ALA A 274 2.63 28.52 -4.08
N GLU A 275 2.10 28.81 -2.89
CA GLU A 275 0.82 28.33 -2.42
C GLU A 275 -0.31 28.53 -3.44
N ILE A 276 -1.21 27.54 -3.51
CA ILE A 276 -2.62 27.75 -3.87
C ILE A 276 -3.47 26.93 -2.89
#